data_AF-A0A447N8U1-F1
#
_entry.id   AF-A0A447N8U1-F1
#
_cell.length_a   1.000
_cell.length_b   1.000
_cell.length_c   1.000
_cell.angle_alpha   90.00
_cell.angle_beta   90.00
_cell.angle_gamma   90.00
#
_symmetry.space_group_name_H-M   'P 1'
#
loop_
_entity.id
_entity.type
_entity.pdbx_description
1 polymer ?
#
loop_
_entity_poly.entity_id
_entity_poly.type
_entity_poly.pdbx_seq_one_letter_code
_entity_poly.pdbx_strand_id
1 'polypeptide(L)'
;MRSVVTAWNARSPRSETARIVSELCAAPKEGGLTPSFGVLRSVREHITIPIHPIIRPRGGDFYYTDGEFAAMLEDIRLVRELGFPGLVTGVLTVDGDVDMSRMEKIMAAAGPLAVTFHRAFDMCANPFNALKNLADAGVARVLTSGAKSRCGARFINNYGTYCPGGCSNHYGWCGGSCK
;
A
#
# COMPACT_ATOMS: atom_id res chain seq x y z
N MET A 1 4.90 -0.62 -11.18
CA MET A 1 4.10 0.49 -10.63
C MET A 1 4.62 1.78 -11.21
N ARG A 2 3.77 2.71 -11.66
CA ARG A 2 4.20 4.05 -12.05
C ARG A 2 3.78 4.99 -10.93
N SER A 3 4.75 5.58 -10.23
CA SER A 3 4.47 6.65 -9.28
C SER A 3 4.01 7.88 -10.06
N VAL A 4 2.86 8.43 -9.68
CA VAL A 4 2.30 9.65 -10.25
C VAL A 4 2.65 10.78 -9.29
N VAL A 5 3.56 11.66 -9.71
CA VAL A 5 4.06 12.78 -8.89
C VAL A 5 3.14 14.00 -8.95
N THR A 6 2.30 14.09 -9.99
CA THR A 6 1.38 15.20 -10.24
C THR A 6 0.14 14.68 -10.97
N ALA A 7 -1.03 15.32 -10.80
CA ALA A 7 -2.28 14.94 -11.48
C ALA A 7 -2.11 14.75 -13.01
N TRP A 8 -1.19 15.51 -13.62
CA TRP A 8 -0.90 15.49 -15.06
C TRP A 8 -0.16 14.22 -15.56
N ASN A 9 0.49 13.47 -14.67
CA ASN A 9 1.23 12.26 -15.04
C ASN A 9 0.40 10.97 -14.96
N ALA A 10 -0.86 11.06 -14.51
CA ALA A 10 -1.81 9.94 -14.49
C ALA A 10 -2.37 9.67 -15.89
N ARG A 11 -1.56 9.12 -16.82
CA ARG A 11 -2.07 8.67 -18.13
C ARG A 11 -2.80 7.33 -18.00
N SER A 12 -3.89 7.17 -18.74
CA SER A 12 -4.67 5.94 -18.89
C SER A 12 -3.78 4.78 -19.40
N PRO A 13 -3.88 3.57 -18.83
CA PRO A 13 -3.11 2.42 -19.29
C PRO A 13 -3.56 1.94 -20.69
N ARG A 14 -2.59 1.48 -21.50
CA ARG A 14 -2.77 1.01 -22.90
C ARG A 14 -2.96 -0.52 -23.04
N SER A 15 -3.17 -1.28 -21.97
CA SER A 15 -3.38 -2.74 -22.09
C SER A 15 -4.19 -3.35 -20.93
N GLU A 16 -4.94 -4.40 -21.24
CA GLU A 16 -6.19 -4.80 -20.59
C GLU A 16 -6.07 -5.91 -19.52
N THR A 17 -4.88 -6.24 -19.01
CA THR A 17 -4.72 -7.41 -18.11
C THR A 17 -4.09 -7.16 -16.74
N ALA A 18 -4.00 -5.91 -16.28
CA ALA A 18 -3.74 -5.62 -14.87
C ALA A 18 -4.48 -4.34 -14.46
N ARG A 19 -5.26 -4.38 -13.38
CA ARG A 19 -5.73 -3.15 -12.73
C ARG A 19 -4.51 -2.44 -12.14
N ILE A 20 -3.91 -1.54 -12.93
CA ILE A 20 -2.78 -0.71 -12.49
C ILE A 20 -3.34 0.30 -11.50
N VAL A 21 -3.09 0.08 -10.23
CA VAL A 21 -3.32 1.09 -9.18
C VAL A 21 -2.18 2.09 -9.26
N SER A 22 -2.51 3.34 -9.55
CA SER A 22 -1.55 4.44 -9.59
C SER A 22 -1.35 4.98 -8.18
N GLU A 23 -0.10 5.06 -7.73
CA GLU A 23 0.25 5.66 -6.45
C GLU A 23 0.48 7.16 -6.64
N LEU A 24 -0.20 7.99 -5.85
CA LEU A 24 -0.01 9.43 -5.85
C LEU A 24 0.92 9.83 -4.70
N CYS A 25 2.07 10.42 -5.02
CA CYS A 25 3.06 10.83 -4.04
C CYS A 25 3.62 12.23 -4.32
N ALA A 26 3.93 12.96 -3.26
CA ALA A 26 4.79 14.14 -3.32
C ALA A 26 6.25 13.76 -3.05
N ALA A 27 7.18 14.66 -3.35
CA ALA A 27 8.61 14.53 -3.02
C ALA A 27 9.23 13.16 -3.38
N PRO A 28 9.34 12.80 -4.67
CA PRO A 28 9.89 11.52 -5.11
C PRO A 28 11.34 11.28 -4.65
N LYS A 29 12.10 12.35 -4.42
CA LYS A 29 13.47 12.28 -3.90
C LYS A 29 13.54 11.71 -2.48
N GLU A 30 12.45 11.78 -1.72
CA GLU A 30 12.38 11.29 -0.33
C GLU A 30 11.70 9.92 -0.21
N GLY A 31 11.41 9.28 -1.35
CA GLY A 31 10.70 8.00 -1.39
C GLY A 31 9.17 8.11 -1.36
N GLY A 32 8.62 9.32 -1.55
CA GLY A 32 7.19 9.58 -1.55
C GLY A 32 6.68 10.06 -0.19
N LEU A 33 6.03 11.23 -0.19
CA LEU A 33 5.36 11.85 0.95
C LEU A 33 3.88 12.09 0.67
N THR A 34 3.12 12.34 1.73
CA THR A 34 1.70 12.71 1.63
C THR A 34 1.52 13.91 0.69
N PRO A 35 0.74 13.79 -0.40
CA PRO A 35 0.40 14.91 -1.25
C PRO A 35 -0.42 15.97 -0.50
N SER A 36 -0.27 17.24 -0.87
CA SER A 36 -1.08 18.29 -0.26
C SER A 36 -2.57 18.15 -0.61
N PHE A 37 -3.44 18.69 0.26
CA PHE A 37 -4.89 18.65 0.08
C PHE A 37 -5.35 19.14 -1.31
N GLY A 38 -4.78 20.25 -1.78
CA GLY A 38 -5.11 20.79 -3.11
C GLY A 38 -4.80 19.82 -4.25
N VAL A 39 -3.71 19.05 -4.15
CA VAL A 39 -3.37 18.01 -5.13
C VAL A 39 -4.35 16.85 -5.04
N LEU A 40 -4.67 16.38 -3.84
CA LEU A 40 -5.65 15.30 -3.64
C LEU A 40 -7.00 15.66 -4.26
N ARG A 41 -7.51 16.86 -3.96
CA ARG A 41 -8.77 17.36 -4.51
C ARG A 41 -8.73 17.47 -6.03
N SER A 42 -7.69 18.10 -6.59
CA SER A 42 -7.53 18.25 -8.04
C SER A 42 -7.51 16.90 -8.75
N VAL A 43 -6.80 15.92 -8.18
CA VAL A 43 -6.77 14.54 -8.71
C VAL A 43 -8.15 13.91 -8.70
N ARG A 44 -8.94 14.07 -7.62
CA ARG A 44 -10.31 13.54 -7.57
C ARG A 44 -11.24 14.18 -8.59
N GLU A 45 -11.06 15.47 -8.86
CA GLU A 45 -11.88 16.22 -9.82
C GLU A 45 -11.54 15.87 -11.28
N HIS A 46 -10.28 15.57 -11.59
CA HIS A 46 -9.81 15.44 -12.98
C HIS A 46 -9.48 14.01 -13.40
N ILE A 47 -9.26 13.09 -12.45
CA ILE A 47 -8.77 11.73 -12.74
C ILE A 47 -9.78 10.67 -12.30
N THR A 48 -10.19 9.84 -13.26
CA THR A 48 -11.20 8.79 -13.06
C THR A 48 -10.61 7.40 -12.77
N ILE A 49 -9.32 7.18 -13.05
CA ILE A 49 -8.66 5.91 -12.73
C ILE A 49 -8.46 5.73 -11.21
N PRO A 50 -8.45 4.49 -10.69
CA PRO A 50 -8.17 4.24 -9.28
C PRO A 50 -6.78 4.74 -8.86
N ILE A 51 -6.76 5.65 -7.89
CA ILE A 51 -5.53 6.23 -7.33
C ILE A 51 -5.49 5.94 -5.84
N HIS A 52 -4.33 5.53 -5.35
CA HIS A 52 -4.07 5.33 -3.93
C HIS A 52 -3.03 6.37 -3.48
N PRO A 53 -3.41 7.40 -2.70
CA PRO A 53 -2.46 8.34 -2.14
C PRO A 53 -1.56 7.67 -1.11
N ILE A 54 -0.27 8.02 -1.11
CA ILE A 54 0.62 7.66 0.00
C ILE A 54 0.35 8.57 1.19
N ILE A 55 0.31 7.98 2.39
CA ILE A 55 0.26 8.68 3.67
C ILE A 55 1.59 8.42 4.37
N ARG A 56 2.46 9.42 4.28
CA ARG A 56 3.80 9.41 4.86
C ARG A 56 4.22 10.85 5.18
N PRO A 57 4.29 11.22 6.46
CA PRO A 57 4.46 12.62 6.87
C PRO A 57 5.88 13.14 6.62
N ARG A 58 6.88 12.25 6.64
CA ARG A 58 8.29 12.60 6.40
C ARG A 58 9.09 11.48 5.73
N GLY A 59 10.23 11.86 5.16
CA GLY A 59 11.26 10.95 4.69
C GLY A 59 12.01 10.24 5.83
N GLY A 60 12.91 9.33 5.45
CA GLY A 60 13.70 8.55 6.41
C GLY A 60 12.99 7.27 6.87
N ASP A 61 13.04 7.00 8.17
CA ASP A 61 12.46 5.82 8.81
C ASP A 61 10.92 5.80 8.81
N PHE A 62 10.36 4.72 9.36
CA PHE A 62 8.93 4.45 9.46
C PHE A 62 8.45 4.33 10.91
N TYR A 63 9.25 4.83 11.86
CA TYR A 63 8.92 4.90 13.26
C TYR A 63 8.51 6.33 13.62
N TYR A 64 7.21 6.53 13.77
CA TYR A 64 6.64 7.86 13.94
C TYR A 64 6.50 8.24 15.41
N THR A 65 6.63 9.52 15.72
CA THR A 65 6.19 10.08 16.99
C THR A 65 4.67 10.12 17.06
N ASP A 66 4.11 10.32 18.26
CA ASP A 66 2.65 10.38 18.40
C ASP A 66 2.03 11.58 17.67
N GLY A 67 2.74 12.70 17.58
CA GLY A 67 2.30 13.86 16.80
C GLY A 67 2.25 13.59 15.30
N GLU A 68 3.28 12.94 14.76
CA GLU A 68 3.31 12.51 13.36
C GLU A 68 2.22 11.48 13.07
N PHE A 69 2.01 10.54 13.97
CA PHE A 69 0.98 9.53 13.83
C PHE A 69 -0.44 10.13 13.88
N ALA A 70 -0.67 11.12 14.74
CA ALA A 70 -1.94 11.84 14.79
C ALA A 70 -2.23 12.56 13.45
N ALA A 71 -1.22 13.19 12.86
CA ALA A 71 -1.35 13.81 11.54
C ALA A 71 -1.67 12.77 10.45
N MET A 72 -1.01 11.61 10.46
CA MET A 72 -1.30 10.52 9.51
C MET A 72 -2.75 10.04 9.60
N LEU A 73 -3.29 9.88 10.82
CA LEU A 73 -4.68 9.46 10.99
C LEU A 73 -5.66 10.49 10.41
N GLU A 74 -5.35 11.78 10.52
CA GLU A 74 -6.17 12.83 9.92
C GLU A 74 -6.10 12.82 8.40
N ASP A 75 -4.90 12.67 7.83
CA ASP A 75 -4.73 12.52 6.38
C ASP A 75 -5.49 11.29 5.83
N ILE A 76 -5.53 10.20 6.58
CA ILE A 76 -6.30 8.99 6.22
C ILE A 76 -7.81 9.29 6.18
N ARG A 77 -8.35 9.98 7.20
CA ARG A 77 -9.77 10.36 7.23
C ARG A 77 -10.12 11.25 6.05
N LEU A 78 -9.25 12.22 5.75
CA LEU A 78 -9.40 13.12 4.63
C LEU A 78 -9.40 12.38 3.29
N VAL A 79 -8.48 11.43 3.09
CA VAL A 79 -8.43 10.61 1.88
C VAL A 79 -9.70 9.76 1.72
N ARG A 80 -10.25 9.24 2.82
CA ARG A 80 -11.53 8.54 2.82
C ARG A 80 -12.68 9.46 2.42
N GLU A 81 -12.75 10.66 3.00
CA GLU A 81 -13.81 11.65 2.72
C GLU A 81 -13.77 12.15 1.27
N LEU A 82 -12.58 12.27 0.68
CA LEU A 82 -12.40 12.59 -0.74
C LEU A 82 -12.78 11.45 -1.70
N GLY A 83 -13.18 10.28 -1.17
CA GLY A 83 -13.67 9.16 -1.97
C GLY A 83 -12.60 8.49 -2.81
N PHE A 84 -11.34 8.46 -2.34
CA PHE A 84 -10.34 7.59 -2.95
C PHE A 84 -10.72 6.11 -2.71
N PRO A 85 -10.37 5.18 -3.61
CA PRO A 85 -10.65 3.75 -3.44
C PRO A 85 -9.69 3.04 -2.46
N GLY A 86 -8.58 3.70 -2.10
CA GLY A 86 -7.59 3.13 -1.20
C GLY A 86 -6.47 4.11 -0.90
N LEU A 87 -5.52 3.66 -0.08
CA LEU A 87 -4.36 4.43 0.34
C LEU A 87 -3.14 3.54 0.49
N VAL A 88 -1.97 4.17 0.58
CA VAL A 88 -0.69 3.50 0.79
C VAL A 88 -0.05 4.04 2.06
N THR A 89 0.34 3.20 3.01
CA THR A 89 1.04 3.65 4.23
C THR A 89 1.85 2.50 4.85
N GLY A 90 2.51 2.72 5.97
CA GLY A 90 3.12 1.66 6.76
C GLY A 90 3.88 2.21 7.96
N VAL A 91 3.79 1.50 9.08
CA VAL A 91 4.39 1.90 10.35
C VAL A 91 5.16 0.72 10.93
N LEU A 92 6.37 1.00 11.41
CA LEU A 92 7.22 0.02 12.06
C LEU A 92 7.53 0.45 13.50
N THR A 93 7.88 -0.53 14.33
CA THR A 93 8.49 -0.33 15.64
C THR A 93 9.98 -0.02 15.49
N VAL A 94 10.62 0.42 16.59
CA VAL A 94 12.08 0.67 16.62
C VAL A 94 12.88 -0.60 16.33
N ASP A 95 12.32 -1.77 16.69
CA ASP A 95 12.92 -3.08 16.44
C ASP A 95 12.75 -3.57 14.99
N GLY A 96 12.03 -2.80 14.15
CA GLY A 96 11.78 -3.15 12.76
C GLY A 96 10.67 -4.18 12.59
N ASP A 97 9.77 -4.34 13.55
CA ASP A 97 8.55 -5.11 13.39
C ASP A 97 7.38 -4.20 12.95
N VAL A 98 6.31 -4.79 12.42
CA VAL A 98 5.09 -4.03 12.10
C VAL A 98 4.43 -3.59 13.40
N ASP A 99 4.17 -2.29 13.54
CA ASP A 99 3.46 -1.76 14.70
C ASP A 99 1.96 -2.06 14.58
N MET A 100 1.53 -3.17 15.18
CA MET A 100 0.16 -3.65 15.09
C MET A 100 -0.85 -2.71 15.75
N SER A 101 -0.50 -2.10 16.88
CA SER A 101 -1.38 -1.16 17.59
C SER A 101 -1.68 0.08 16.74
N ARG A 102 -0.67 0.60 16.05
CA ARG A 102 -0.85 1.73 15.12
C ARG A 102 -1.52 1.29 13.82
N MET A 103 -1.21 0.10 13.31
CA MET A 103 -1.88 -0.43 12.12
C MET A 103 -3.38 -0.63 12.34
N GLU A 104 -3.83 -1.13 13.49
CA GLU A 104 -5.26 -1.27 13.80
C GLU A 104 -5.98 0.08 13.78
N LYS A 105 -5.36 1.13 14.35
CA LYS A 105 -5.91 2.50 14.31
C LYS A 105 -5.97 3.05 12.89
N ILE A 106 -4.96 2.77 12.06
CA ILE A 106 -4.96 3.12 10.63
C ILE A 106 -6.10 2.41 9.90
N MET A 107 -6.27 1.10 10.10
CA MET A 107 -7.34 0.32 9.47
C MET A 107 -8.72 0.84 9.88
N ALA A 108 -8.91 1.18 11.16
CA ALA A 108 -10.14 1.77 11.66
C ALA A 108 -10.43 3.15 11.03
N ALA A 109 -9.40 4.01 10.90
CA ALA A 109 -9.54 5.31 10.23
C ALA A 109 -9.83 5.16 8.72
N ALA A 110 -9.18 4.19 8.07
CA ALA A 110 -9.35 3.90 6.65
C ALA A 110 -10.74 3.34 6.32
N GLY A 111 -11.34 2.55 7.23
CA GLY A 111 -12.67 1.97 7.01
C GLY A 111 -12.69 1.03 5.80
N PRO A 112 -13.52 1.27 4.77
CA PRO A 112 -13.64 0.37 3.61
C PRO A 112 -12.51 0.54 2.57
N LEU A 113 -11.57 1.45 2.78
CA LEU A 113 -10.50 1.72 1.84
C LEU A 113 -9.54 0.54 1.70
N ALA A 114 -9.09 0.26 0.48
CA ALA A 114 -8.06 -0.73 0.23
C ALA A 114 -6.67 -0.22 0.67
N VAL A 115 -6.26 -0.55 1.89
CA VAL A 115 -4.95 -0.18 2.44
C VAL A 115 -3.86 -1.03 1.82
N THR A 116 -2.77 -0.38 1.40
CA THR A 116 -1.57 -1.01 0.87
C THR A 116 -0.38 -0.69 1.76
N PHE A 117 0.32 -1.71 2.27
CA PHE A 117 1.52 -1.52 3.06
C PHE A 117 2.72 -1.25 2.15
N HIS A 118 3.39 -0.12 2.31
CA HIS A 118 4.49 0.27 1.43
C HIS A 118 5.82 -0.45 1.73
N ARG A 119 6.91 0.05 1.13
CA ARG A 119 8.27 -0.53 1.21
C ARG A 119 8.89 -0.58 2.60
N ALA A 120 8.25 -0.05 3.64
CA ALA A 120 8.60 -0.38 5.03
C ALA A 120 8.70 -1.90 5.25
N PHE A 121 7.94 -2.71 4.51
CA PHE A 121 8.05 -4.16 4.55
C PHE A 121 9.47 -4.69 4.26
N ASP A 122 10.21 -4.04 3.37
CA ASP A 122 11.58 -4.44 3.01
C ASP A 122 12.57 -4.19 4.17
N MET A 123 12.17 -3.40 5.17
CA MET A 123 12.95 -3.08 6.37
C MET A 123 12.53 -3.93 7.57
N CYS A 124 11.53 -4.80 7.42
CA CYS A 124 11.07 -5.64 8.52
C CYS A 124 12.14 -6.67 8.92
N ALA A 125 12.31 -6.86 10.23
CA ALA A 125 13.24 -7.86 10.76
C ALA A 125 12.84 -9.29 10.37
N ASN A 126 11.54 -9.59 10.42
CA ASN A 126 10.98 -10.88 9.99
C ASN A 126 9.84 -10.69 8.97
N PRO A 127 10.13 -10.82 7.66
CA PRO A 127 9.13 -10.64 6.60
C PRO A 127 7.95 -11.61 6.68
N PHE A 128 8.13 -12.84 7.17
CA PHE A 128 7.04 -13.83 7.27
C PHE A 128 6.06 -13.46 8.37
N ASN A 129 6.57 -13.09 9.55
CA ASN A 129 5.72 -12.60 10.64
C ASN A 129 5.03 -11.30 10.25
N ALA A 130 5.76 -10.36 9.64
CA ALA A 130 5.19 -9.13 9.14
C ALA A 130 4.04 -9.39 8.16
N LEU A 131 4.20 -10.33 7.23
CA LEU A 131 3.16 -10.65 6.26
C LEU A 131 1.92 -11.25 6.92
N LYS A 132 2.10 -12.18 7.86
CA LYS A 132 0.99 -12.76 8.63
C LYS A 132 0.22 -11.67 9.39
N ASN A 133 0.95 -10.82 10.11
CA ASN A 133 0.40 -9.72 10.86
C ASN A 133 -0.39 -8.74 9.98
N LEU A 134 0.14 -8.39 8.80
CA LEU A 134 -0.54 -7.52 7.84
C LEU A 134 -1.79 -8.18 7.26
N ALA A 135 -1.76 -9.49 6.99
CA ALA A 135 -2.92 -10.25 6.54
C ALA A 135 -4.02 -10.29 7.61
N ASP A 136 -3.64 -10.57 8.87
CA ASP A 136 -4.55 -10.59 10.02
C ASP A 136 -5.19 -9.20 10.28
N ALA A 137 -4.45 -8.12 10.04
CA ALA A 137 -4.95 -6.75 10.11
C ALA A 137 -5.88 -6.37 8.93
N GLY A 138 -6.02 -7.21 7.90
CA GLY A 138 -6.86 -6.93 6.73
C GLY A 138 -6.22 -6.01 5.69
N VAL A 139 -4.89 -5.91 5.67
CA VAL A 139 -4.17 -5.14 4.64
C VAL A 139 -4.37 -5.80 3.27
N ALA A 140 -4.82 -5.02 2.28
CA ALA A 140 -5.17 -5.57 0.98
C ALA A 140 -3.95 -5.98 0.15
N ARG A 141 -2.84 -5.23 0.26
CA ARG A 141 -1.62 -5.44 -0.56
C ARG A 141 -0.36 -5.02 0.19
N VAL A 142 0.78 -5.62 -0.17
CA VAL A 142 2.10 -5.24 0.33
C VAL A 142 3.01 -4.91 -0.85
N LEU A 143 3.69 -3.77 -0.78
CA LEU A 143 4.74 -3.36 -1.73
C LEU A 143 6.09 -3.78 -1.18
N THR A 144 6.74 -4.68 -1.90
CA THR A 144 8.07 -5.19 -1.55
C THR A 144 8.96 -5.24 -2.79
N SER A 145 10.25 -4.99 -2.60
CA SER A 145 11.29 -5.28 -3.59
C SER A 145 11.80 -6.74 -3.50
N GLY A 146 11.18 -7.56 -2.64
CA GLY A 146 11.60 -8.92 -2.32
C GLY A 146 12.86 -8.97 -1.47
N ALA A 147 13.16 -7.90 -0.71
CA ALA A 147 14.38 -7.75 0.06
C ALA A 147 15.66 -8.09 -0.75
N LYS A 148 15.67 -7.77 -2.05
CA LYS A 148 16.71 -8.21 -3.01
C LYS A 148 18.13 -7.75 -2.71
N SER A 149 18.33 -6.80 -1.79
CA SER A 149 19.66 -6.44 -1.30
C SER A 149 20.15 -7.32 -0.14
N ARG A 150 19.31 -8.19 0.43
CA ARG A 150 19.69 -9.05 1.57
C ARG A 150 19.29 -10.52 1.49
N CYS A 151 18.36 -10.95 0.64
CA CYS A 151 18.08 -12.38 0.45
C CYS A 151 17.54 -12.67 -0.95
N GLY A 152 18.06 -13.73 -1.58
CA GLY A 152 17.70 -14.18 -2.93
C GLY A 152 16.32 -14.83 -3.04
N ALA A 153 15.25 -14.12 -2.67
CA ALA A 153 13.88 -14.60 -2.87
C ALA A 153 13.11 -13.68 -3.84
N ARG A 154 12.77 -14.23 -5.00
CA ARG A 154 11.93 -13.59 -6.00
C ARG A 154 10.47 -13.65 -5.56
N PHE A 155 10.02 -12.67 -4.78
CA PHE A 155 8.60 -12.50 -4.48
C PHE A 155 7.88 -11.88 -5.69
N ILE A 156 7.21 -12.72 -6.48
CA ILE A 156 6.24 -12.29 -7.49
C ILE A 156 4.84 -12.42 -6.91
N ASN A 157 4.15 -11.29 -7.00
CA ASN A 157 2.73 -11.03 -6.84
C ASN A 157 1.80 -12.20 -7.22
N ASN A 158 1.14 -12.82 -6.24
CA ASN A 158 -0.19 -13.43 -6.40
C ASN A 158 -0.78 -13.77 -5.03
N TYR A 159 -1.60 -12.89 -4.45
CA TYR A 159 -2.60 -13.34 -3.48
C TYR A 159 -3.96 -13.24 -4.16
N GLY A 160 -4.26 -14.27 -4.95
CA GLY A 160 -5.61 -14.80 -4.96
C GLY A 160 -5.92 -15.29 -3.54
N THR A 161 -7.07 -14.87 -3.01
CA THR A 161 -7.79 -15.44 -1.85
C THR A 161 -7.00 -16.44 -1.01
N TYR A 162 -6.49 -16.00 0.15
CA TYR A 162 -6.14 -16.92 1.23
C TYR A 162 -7.47 -17.50 1.77
N CYS A 163 -7.80 -18.73 1.37
CA CYS A 163 -8.97 -19.46 1.86
C CYS A 163 -8.49 -20.45 2.94
N PRO A 164 -8.77 -20.20 4.24
CA PRO A 164 -8.42 -21.12 5.30
C PRO A 164 -9.48 -22.22 5.33
N GLY A 165 -9.38 -23.18 4.42
CA GLY A 165 -10.32 -24.29 4.36
C GLY A 165 -10.30 -24.94 3.00
N GLY A 166 -9.76 -26.17 2.93
CA GLY A 166 -9.83 -26.96 1.72
C GLY A 166 -11.28 -27.24 1.35
N CYS A 167 -11.70 -26.84 0.16
CA CYS A 167 -12.88 -27.36 -0.51
C CYS A 167 -12.69 -27.33 -2.03
N SER A 168 -12.67 -28.56 -2.55
CA SER A 168 -13.00 -29.03 -3.90
C SER A 168 -13.61 -28.04 -4.90
N ASN A 169 -13.00 -28.03 -6.09
CA ASN A 169 -13.57 -27.82 -7.43
C ASN A 169 -14.91 -27.09 -7.52
N HIS A 170 -14.89 -25.90 -8.15
CA HIS A 170 -15.55 -25.73 -9.45
C HIS A 170 -15.09 -24.42 -10.12
N TYR A 171 -14.67 -24.57 -11.39
CA TYR A 171 -14.31 -23.54 -12.39
C TYR A 171 -12.90 -22.92 -12.37
N GLY A 172 -12.06 -23.35 -13.32
CA GLY A 172 -11.10 -22.44 -13.99
C GLY A 172 -9.61 -22.81 -13.99
N TRP A 173 -9.26 -23.96 -14.57
CA TRP A 173 -7.93 -24.46 -14.97
C TRP A 173 -6.69 -23.54 -14.88
N CYS A 174 -5.67 -24.06 -14.17
CA CYS A 174 -4.25 -23.78 -14.39
C CYS A 174 -3.81 -24.20 -15.80
N GLY A 175 -3.07 -23.34 -16.48
CA GLY A 175 -2.36 -23.70 -17.72
C GLY A 175 -1.13 -22.82 -17.87
N GLY A 176 0.06 -23.41 -17.75
CA GLY A 176 1.32 -22.72 -17.97
C GLY A 176 2.53 -23.46 -17.41
N SER A 177 2.93 -24.51 -18.11
CA SER A 177 4.08 -25.38 -17.86
C SER A 177 5.38 -24.59 -17.72
N CYS A 178 6.13 -24.81 -16.65
CA CYS A 178 7.54 -24.42 -16.57
C CYS A 178 8.39 -25.38 -17.41
N LYS A 179 9.15 -24.84 -18.36
CA LYS A 179 10.44 -25.42 -18.76
C LYS A 179 11.52 -24.85 -17.85
#